data_AF-A0A231RB68-F1
#
_entry.id   AF-A0A231RB68-F1
#
_cell.length_a   1.000
_cell.length_b   1.000
_cell.length_c   1.000
_cell.angle_alpha   90.00
_cell.angle_beta   90.00
_cell.angle_gamma   90.00
#
_symmetry.space_group_name_H-M   'P 1'
#
loop_
_entity.id
_entity.type
_entity.pdbx_description
1 polymer ?
#
loop_
_entity_poly.entity_id
_entity_poly.type
_entity_poly.pdbx_seq_one_letter_code
_entity_poly.pdbx_strand_id
1 'polypeptide(L)'
;MLATDTDKHWNIGYISGAFDLFHMGHLNLIRRAKERCNKLIVGVLTDELIMKRKNKWPTIPLKDRVEIISAIKYVDEVDITTEPLIYKFNALKKYGFDAMFSGDDHIDDGWGHDEEELKAVGVNLVFFPYTKEVSTSRLQEAIFPPKAEHADKARRIEDGVHYLFPFDKVNKHERILIYGTGNVGKQYARQLSALDFCEIVAFADTYAKPGDQFEGKRCLTPEEVRVFEKELDRVVIASAVYHSQILSLLRSLGIEPGRII
;
A
#
# COMPACT_ATOMS: atom_id res chain seq x y z
N MET A 1 7.08 -23.63 -15.61
CA MET A 1 7.98 -24.72 -15.11
C MET A 1 8.43 -24.45 -13.68
N LEU A 2 8.44 -25.44 -12.77
CA LEU A 2 8.98 -25.22 -11.41
C LEU A 2 10.51 -25.23 -11.44
N ALA A 3 11.15 -24.40 -10.60
CA ALA A 3 12.60 -24.35 -10.49
C ALA A 3 13.25 -25.68 -10.01
N THR A 4 12.46 -26.59 -9.45
CA THR A 4 12.87 -27.95 -9.08
C THR A 4 12.98 -28.90 -10.27
N ASP A 5 12.38 -28.54 -11.41
CA ASP A 5 12.27 -29.42 -12.57
C ASP A 5 13.39 -29.16 -13.59
N THR A 6 14.33 -28.26 -13.27
CA THR A 6 15.43 -27.88 -14.14
C THR A 6 16.65 -27.35 -13.36
N ASP A 7 17.84 -27.75 -13.80
CA ASP A 7 19.12 -27.21 -13.33
C ASP A 7 19.74 -26.20 -14.32
N LYS A 8 18.94 -25.71 -15.28
CA LYS A 8 19.41 -24.73 -16.27
C LYS A 8 19.87 -23.45 -15.58
N HIS A 9 20.96 -22.90 -16.08
CA HIS A 9 21.48 -21.59 -15.69
C HIS A 9 21.36 -20.63 -16.87
N TRP A 10 20.72 -19.48 -16.66
CA TRP A 10 20.42 -18.51 -17.71
C TRP A 10 21.47 -17.39 -17.77
N ASN A 11 21.56 -16.69 -18.90
CA ASN A 11 22.49 -15.56 -18.99
C ASN A 11 21.86 -14.32 -18.36
N ILE A 12 20.63 -13.98 -18.74
CA ILE A 12 19.88 -12.84 -18.19
C ILE A 12 18.55 -13.34 -17.60
N GLY A 13 18.38 -13.06 -16.32
CA GLY A 13 17.15 -13.26 -15.55
C GLY A 13 16.38 -11.96 -15.36
N TYR A 14 15.06 -12.05 -15.33
CA TYR A 14 14.18 -10.92 -15.05
C TYR A 14 13.16 -11.26 -13.96
N ILE A 15 13.01 -10.38 -12.97
CA ILE A 15 11.88 -10.37 -12.03
C ILE A 15 11.22 -9.00 -12.13
N SER A 16 9.89 -8.94 -11.98
CA SER A 16 9.22 -7.68 -11.69
C SER A 16 8.23 -7.81 -10.54
N GLY A 17 8.10 -6.78 -9.72
CA GLY A 17 7.27 -6.83 -8.53
C GLY A 17 6.97 -5.46 -7.92
N ALA A 18 5.95 -5.44 -7.07
CA ALA A 18 5.66 -4.25 -6.27
C ALA A 18 6.74 -4.04 -5.21
N PHE A 19 7.25 -5.11 -4.58
CA PHE A 19 8.26 -5.04 -3.52
C PHE A 19 7.88 -4.12 -2.34
N ASP A 20 6.58 -3.96 -2.09
CA ASP A 20 6.05 -3.15 -1.00
C ASP A 20 6.25 -3.85 0.34
N LEU A 21 6.58 -3.07 1.39
CA LEU A 21 7.02 -3.55 2.70
C LEU A 21 8.03 -4.70 2.57
N PHE A 22 9.18 -4.41 1.96
CA PHE A 22 10.18 -5.42 1.60
C PHE A 22 10.53 -6.37 2.76
N HIS A 23 10.55 -7.67 2.47
CA HIS A 23 10.64 -8.73 3.48
C HIS A 23 11.34 -9.98 2.95
N MET A 24 11.56 -10.98 3.81
CA MET A 24 12.31 -12.20 3.48
C MET A 24 11.77 -12.97 2.28
N GLY A 25 10.46 -12.99 2.06
CA GLY A 25 9.86 -13.54 0.84
C GLY A 25 10.43 -12.93 -0.46
N HIS A 26 10.46 -11.58 -0.56
CA HIS A 26 11.06 -10.89 -1.71
C HIS A 26 12.56 -11.18 -1.84
N LEU A 27 13.29 -11.11 -0.72
CA LEU A 27 14.73 -11.38 -0.72
C LEU A 27 15.05 -12.81 -1.18
N ASN A 28 14.26 -13.80 -0.75
CA ASN A 28 14.45 -15.18 -1.15
C ASN A 28 14.13 -15.40 -2.63
N LEU A 29 13.09 -14.76 -3.16
CA LEU A 29 12.79 -14.80 -4.59
C LEU A 29 13.96 -14.25 -5.42
N ILE A 30 14.44 -13.05 -5.08
CA ILE A 30 15.54 -12.39 -5.77
C ILE A 30 16.83 -13.23 -5.66
N ARG A 31 17.14 -13.74 -4.46
CA ARG A 31 18.30 -14.60 -4.22
C ARG A 31 18.28 -15.86 -5.09
N ARG A 32 17.16 -16.59 -5.09
CA ARG A 32 17.01 -17.83 -5.87
C ARG A 32 17.07 -17.57 -7.37
N ALA A 33 16.51 -16.46 -7.84
CA ALA A 33 16.62 -16.06 -9.24
C ALA A 33 18.08 -15.75 -9.63
N LYS A 34 18.81 -15.02 -8.79
CA LYS A 34 20.24 -14.73 -9.02
C LYS A 34 21.09 -16.00 -9.02
N GLU A 35 20.79 -16.97 -8.16
CA GLU A 35 21.45 -18.30 -8.16
C GLU A 35 21.22 -19.08 -9.46
N ARG A 36 20.29 -18.66 -10.32
CA ARG A 36 19.96 -19.28 -11.59
C ARG A 36 20.36 -18.44 -12.81
N CYS A 37 20.98 -17.28 -12.65
CA CYS A 37 21.38 -16.46 -13.80
C CYS A 37 22.68 -15.67 -13.59
N ASN A 38 23.37 -15.35 -14.70
CA ASN A 38 24.58 -14.54 -14.63
C ASN A 38 24.26 -13.09 -14.24
N LYS A 39 23.21 -12.51 -14.84
CA LYS A 39 22.71 -11.16 -14.58
C LYS A 39 21.22 -11.20 -14.24
N LEU A 40 20.84 -10.60 -13.13
CA LEU A 40 19.46 -10.43 -12.68
C LEU A 40 19.04 -8.96 -12.76
N ILE A 41 18.03 -8.71 -13.59
CA ILE A 41 17.35 -7.42 -13.71
C ILE A 41 16.07 -7.48 -12.88
N VAL A 42 15.86 -6.47 -12.02
CA VAL A 42 14.66 -6.38 -11.18
C VAL A 42 13.87 -5.13 -11.51
N GLY A 43 12.66 -5.34 -12.06
CA GLY A 43 11.69 -4.30 -12.36
C GLY A 43 10.81 -3.95 -11.16
N VAL A 44 10.86 -2.71 -10.70
CA VAL A 44 10.05 -2.18 -9.59
C VAL A 44 8.85 -1.44 -10.17
N LEU A 45 7.64 -1.93 -9.90
CA LEU A 45 6.41 -1.33 -10.43
C LEU A 45 6.18 0.08 -9.88
N THR A 46 5.66 0.99 -10.71
CA THR A 46 5.23 2.32 -10.23
C THR A 46 4.03 2.25 -9.31
N ASP A 47 3.84 3.28 -8.48
CA ASP A 47 2.73 3.35 -7.52
C ASP A 47 1.37 3.30 -8.26
N GLU A 48 1.26 4.00 -9.38
CA GLU A 48 0.05 4.04 -10.23
C GLU A 48 -0.25 2.69 -10.87
N LEU A 49 0.79 1.96 -11.30
CA LEU A 49 0.63 0.64 -11.89
C LEU A 49 0.17 -0.39 -10.84
N ILE A 50 0.69 -0.29 -9.61
CA ILE A 50 0.23 -1.13 -8.49
C ILE A 50 -1.24 -0.81 -8.19
N MET A 51 -1.61 0.47 -8.12
CA MET A 51 -3.00 0.89 -7.93
C MET A 51 -3.91 0.33 -9.03
N LYS A 52 -3.55 0.52 -10.30
CA LYS A 52 -4.35 0.06 -11.45
C LYS A 52 -4.57 -1.46 -11.47
N ARG A 53 -3.54 -2.24 -11.12
CA ARG A 53 -3.60 -3.71 -11.22
C ARG A 53 -4.11 -4.41 -9.96
N LYS A 54 -3.81 -3.86 -8.79
CA LYS A 54 -4.11 -4.49 -7.49
C LYS A 54 -5.20 -3.75 -6.71
N ASN A 55 -5.74 -2.65 -7.28
CA ASN A 55 -6.70 -1.76 -6.63
C ASN A 55 -6.25 -1.33 -5.24
N LYS A 56 -4.96 -1.00 -5.12
CA LYS A 56 -4.30 -0.70 -3.85
C LYS A 56 -3.03 0.11 -4.07
N TRP A 57 -2.84 1.18 -3.30
CA TRP A 57 -1.56 1.89 -3.23
C TRP A 57 -0.53 1.12 -2.40
N PRO A 58 0.75 1.10 -2.81
CA PRO A 58 1.81 0.58 -1.95
C PRO A 58 1.95 1.46 -0.70
N THR A 59 2.36 0.85 0.42
CA THR A 59 2.67 1.58 1.64
C THR A 59 3.98 2.37 1.49
N ILE A 60 4.99 1.76 0.86
CA ILE A 60 6.30 2.38 0.64
C ILE A 60 6.33 3.05 -0.76
N PRO A 61 6.69 4.34 -0.87
CA PRO A 61 6.77 5.05 -2.15
C PRO A 61 7.75 4.39 -3.13
N LEU A 62 7.51 4.56 -4.44
CA LEU A 62 8.37 4.01 -5.50
C LEU A 62 9.86 4.28 -5.29
N LYS A 63 10.23 5.51 -4.94
CA LYS A 63 11.64 5.91 -4.75
C LYS A 63 12.35 5.01 -3.75
N ASP A 64 11.74 4.81 -2.59
CA ASP A 64 12.32 4.05 -1.49
C ASP A 64 12.36 2.56 -1.84
N ARG A 65 11.34 2.04 -2.54
CA ARG A 65 11.34 0.66 -3.04
C ARG A 65 12.47 0.42 -4.04
N VAL A 66 12.71 1.36 -4.96
CA VAL A 66 13.84 1.31 -5.90
C VAL A 66 15.18 1.32 -5.17
N GLU A 67 15.33 2.21 -4.17
CA GLU A 67 16.56 2.31 -3.39
C GLU A 67 16.85 1.03 -2.59
N ILE A 68 15.83 0.46 -1.93
CA ILE A 68 15.93 -0.82 -1.22
C ILE A 68 16.38 -1.93 -2.17
N ILE A 69 15.73 -2.06 -3.33
CA ILE A 69 16.05 -3.11 -4.30
C ILE A 69 17.46 -2.92 -4.88
N SER A 70 17.87 -1.68 -5.14
CA SER A 70 19.21 -1.36 -5.64
C SER A 70 20.32 -1.71 -4.65
N ALA A 71 20.02 -1.72 -3.35
CA ALA A 71 20.97 -2.12 -2.30
C ALA A 71 21.08 -3.64 -2.10
N ILE A 72 20.21 -4.45 -2.73
CA ILE A 72 20.24 -5.90 -2.56
C ILE A 72 21.38 -6.50 -3.35
N LYS A 73 22.33 -7.14 -2.66
CA LYS A 73 23.55 -7.76 -3.24
C LYS A 73 23.33 -8.76 -4.38
N TYR A 74 22.12 -9.27 -4.53
CA TYR A 74 21.74 -10.26 -5.56
C TYR A 74 21.21 -9.61 -6.85
N VAL A 75 21.05 -8.28 -6.87
CA VAL A 75 20.50 -7.53 -7.99
C VAL A 75 21.63 -6.86 -8.74
N ASP A 76 21.70 -7.09 -10.05
CA ASP A 76 22.72 -6.46 -10.91
C ASP A 76 22.22 -5.17 -11.55
N GLU A 77 20.91 -5.08 -11.81
CA GLU A 77 20.28 -3.91 -12.41
C GLU A 77 18.85 -3.74 -11.90
N VAL A 78 18.46 -2.49 -11.64
CA VAL A 78 17.11 -2.11 -11.25
C VAL A 78 16.49 -1.24 -12.33
N ASP A 79 15.24 -1.50 -12.66
CA ASP A 79 14.47 -0.64 -13.56
C ASP A 79 13.10 -0.28 -12.96
N ILE A 80 12.55 0.86 -13.38
CA ILE A 80 11.19 1.27 -13.04
C ILE A 80 10.22 0.67 -14.06
N THR A 81 9.44 -0.32 -13.63
CA THR A 81 8.42 -0.95 -14.46
C THR A 81 7.18 -0.07 -14.56
N THR A 82 7.05 0.60 -15.70
CA THR A 82 5.86 1.35 -16.10
C THR A 82 4.84 0.44 -16.80
N GLU A 83 3.66 0.98 -17.11
CA GLU A 83 2.58 0.22 -17.74
C GLU A 83 3.00 -0.54 -19.02
N PRO A 84 3.75 0.04 -19.98
CA PRO A 84 4.21 -0.72 -21.15
C PRO A 84 5.10 -1.91 -20.80
N LEU A 85 5.89 -1.83 -19.73
CA LEU A 85 6.87 -2.84 -19.32
C LEU A 85 6.27 -3.97 -18.48
N ILE A 86 5.01 -3.85 -18.04
CA ILE A 86 4.30 -4.98 -17.42
C ILE A 86 3.98 -6.08 -18.44
N TYR A 87 3.93 -5.70 -19.73
CA TYR A 87 3.76 -6.63 -20.83
C TYR A 87 5.10 -7.29 -21.14
N LYS A 88 5.13 -8.62 -20.99
CA LYS A 88 6.37 -9.41 -20.96
C LYS A 88 7.19 -9.29 -22.24
N PHE A 89 6.55 -9.18 -23.40
CA PHE A 89 7.24 -8.97 -24.67
C PHE A 89 7.91 -7.60 -24.79
N ASN A 90 7.34 -6.55 -24.22
CA ASN A 90 7.98 -5.24 -24.19
C ASN A 90 9.18 -5.25 -23.25
N ALA A 91 9.05 -5.89 -22.09
CA ALA A 91 10.17 -6.10 -21.19
C ALA A 91 11.27 -6.96 -21.85
N LEU A 92 10.89 -8.05 -22.54
CA LEU A 92 11.80 -8.90 -23.28
C LEU A 92 12.53 -8.12 -24.37
N LYS A 93 11.83 -7.30 -25.15
CA LYS A 93 12.43 -6.44 -26.17
C LYS A 93 13.43 -5.44 -25.58
N LYS A 94 13.16 -4.91 -24.38
CA LYS A 94 14.04 -3.96 -23.69
C LYS A 94 15.28 -4.62 -23.10
N TYR A 95 15.13 -5.78 -22.47
CA TYR A 95 16.19 -6.38 -21.65
C TYR A 95 16.86 -7.62 -22.25
N GLY A 96 16.21 -8.31 -23.19
CA GLY A 96 16.71 -9.54 -23.79
C GLY A 96 16.93 -10.67 -22.77
N PHE A 97 16.04 -10.82 -21.79
CA PHE A 97 16.16 -11.88 -20.79
C PHE A 97 15.84 -13.26 -21.35
N ASP A 98 16.56 -14.29 -20.87
CA ASP A 98 16.35 -15.68 -21.25
C ASP A 98 15.39 -16.40 -20.29
N ALA A 99 15.25 -15.87 -19.07
CA ALA A 99 14.34 -16.39 -18.06
C ALA A 99 13.62 -15.26 -17.33
N MET A 100 12.33 -15.47 -17.10
CA MET A 100 11.53 -14.69 -16.17
C MET A 100 11.25 -15.53 -14.94
N PHE A 101 11.47 -14.96 -13.75
CA PHE A 101 11.26 -15.64 -12.48
C PHE A 101 10.06 -15.04 -11.73
N SER A 102 9.27 -15.91 -11.10
CA SER A 102 8.13 -15.52 -10.26
C SER A 102 7.96 -16.47 -9.07
N GLY A 103 7.17 -16.07 -8.07
CA GLY A 103 6.62 -17.00 -7.07
C GLY A 103 5.52 -17.86 -7.67
N ASP A 104 5.34 -19.07 -7.13
CA ASP A 104 4.29 -20.02 -7.55
C ASP A 104 2.87 -19.60 -7.14
N ASP A 105 2.75 -18.59 -6.26
CA ASP A 105 1.49 -17.94 -5.87
C ASP A 105 0.79 -17.23 -7.04
N HIS A 106 1.51 -17.02 -8.14
CA HIS A 106 0.99 -16.42 -9.36
C HIS A 106 0.62 -17.44 -10.44
N ILE A 107 0.81 -18.76 -10.24
CA ILE A 107 0.54 -19.77 -11.28
C ILE A 107 -0.93 -19.74 -11.73
N ASP A 108 -1.86 -19.51 -10.80
CA ASP A 108 -3.30 -19.52 -11.06
C ASP A 108 -3.83 -18.19 -11.66
N ASP A 109 -2.99 -17.16 -11.79
CA ASP A 109 -3.37 -15.85 -12.35
C ASP A 109 -3.51 -15.84 -13.89
N GLY A 110 -3.55 -17.03 -14.53
CA GLY A 110 -3.77 -17.16 -15.98
C GLY A 110 -2.51 -17.13 -16.85
N TRP A 111 -1.35 -17.55 -16.32
CA TRP A 111 -0.04 -17.48 -17.01
C TRP A 111 0.17 -18.57 -18.07
N GLY A 112 -0.76 -19.49 -18.26
CA GLY A 112 -0.60 -20.59 -19.22
C GLY A 112 -0.38 -20.10 -20.66
N HIS A 113 -1.07 -19.03 -21.06
CA HIS A 113 -0.88 -18.43 -22.39
C HIS A 113 0.47 -17.72 -22.51
N ASP A 114 0.84 -16.93 -21.49
CA ASP A 114 2.13 -16.24 -21.45
C ASP A 114 3.33 -17.20 -21.45
N GLU A 115 3.20 -18.37 -20.79
CA GLU A 115 4.25 -19.39 -20.77
C GLU A 115 4.50 -19.99 -22.17
N GLU A 116 3.43 -20.29 -22.92
CA GLU A 116 3.53 -20.81 -24.29
C GLU A 116 4.17 -19.80 -25.24
N GLU A 117 3.72 -18.54 -25.19
CA GLU A 117 4.22 -17.49 -26.08
C GLU A 117 5.70 -17.16 -25.80
N LEU A 118 6.11 -17.07 -24.53
CA LEU A 118 7.51 -16.85 -24.17
C LEU A 118 8.39 -18.03 -24.55
N LYS A 119 7.90 -19.26 -24.34
CA LYS A 119 8.62 -20.47 -24.71
C LYS A 119 8.84 -20.57 -26.22
N ALA A 120 7.87 -20.11 -27.03
CA ALA A 120 8.00 -20.06 -28.48
C ALA A 120 9.14 -19.16 -28.97
N VAL A 121 9.51 -18.15 -28.17
CA VAL A 121 10.65 -17.25 -28.44
C VAL A 121 11.90 -17.57 -27.63
N GLY A 122 11.95 -18.76 -27.02
CA GLY A 122 13.13 -19.27 -26.30
C GLY A 122 13.28 -18.81 -24.85
N VAL A 123 12.26 -18.15 -24.30
CA VAL A 123 12.27 -17.61 -22.93
C VAL A 123 11.57 -18.57 -21.97
N ASN A 124 12.19 -18.84 -20.82
CA ASN A 124 11.63 -19.71 -19.80
C ASN A 124 10.93 -18.92 -18.69
N LEU A 125 9.68 -19.28 -18.38
CA LEU A 125 9.01 -18.83 -17.17
C LEU A 125 9.22 -19.85 -16.04
N VAL A 126 9.90 -19.40 -14.98
CA VAL A 126 10.39 -20.26 -13.89
C VAL A 126 9.77 -19.82 -12.58
N PHE A 127 9.13 -20.76 -11.89
CA PHE A 127 8.44 -20.50 -10.63
C PHE A 127 9.22 -21.06 -9.44
N PHE A 128 9.36 -20.24 -8.40
CA PHE A 128 9.92 -20.66 -7.12
C PHE A 128 8.81 -20.89 -6.09
N PRO A 129 8.93 -21.91 -5.22
CA PRO A 129 7.99 -22.11 -4.14
C PRO A 129 7.88 -20.87 -3.25
N TYR A 130 6.65 -20.35 -3.10
CA TYR A 130 6.38 -19.16 -2.32
C TYR A 130 6.80 -19.38 -0.87
N THR A 131 7.48 -18.38 -0.30
CA THR A 131 7.88 -18.43 1.11
C THR A 131 6.65 -18.10 1.97
N LYS A 132 5.91 -19.13 2.38
CA LYS A 132 4.62 -19.03 3.09
C LYS A 132 4.67 -18.36 4.47
N GLU A 133 5.84 -17.97 4.97
CA GLU A 133 6.01 -17.43 6.31
C GLU A 133 5.72 -15.91 6.38
N VAL A 134 6.04 -15.12 5.35
CA VAL A 134 5.91 -13.65 5.37
C VAL A 134 5.38 -13.10 4.04
N SER A 135 4.32 -12.27 4.11
CA SER A 135 3.76 -11.54 2.97
C SER A 135 3.46 -10.08 3.33
N THR A 136 3.45 -9.19 2.33
CA THR A 136 3.07 -7.78 2.51
C THR A 136 1.71 -7.66 3.17
N SER A 137 0.72 -8.46 2.78
CA SER A 137 -0.62 -8.45 3.39
C SER A 137 -0.59 -8.86 4.86
N ARG A 138 0.22 -9.86 5.24
CA ARG A 138 0.35 -10.26 6.65
C ARG A 138 1.10 -9.24 7.49
N LEU A 139 2.15 -8.62 6.96
CA LEU A 139 2.84 -7.51 7.61
C LEU A 139 1.89 -6.33 7.79
N GLN A 140 1.08 -6.05 6.77
CA GLN A 140 0.04 -5.06 6.89
C GLN A 140 -0.96 -5.48 7.95
N GLU A 141 -1.54 -6.66 7.95
CA GLU A 141 -2.48 -7.12 9.01
C GLU A 141 -1.89 -7.07 10.43
N ALA A 142 -0.58 -7.26 10.56
CA ALA A 142 0.13 -7.21 11.84
C ALA A 142 0.42 -5.76 12.30
N ILE A 143 0.67 -4.84 11.38
CA ILE A 143 1.00 -3.42 11.66
C ILE A 143 -0.24 -2.53 11.61
N PHE A 144 -1.07 -2.74 10.59
CA PHE A 144 -2.35 -2.15 10.30
C PHE A 144 -3.45 -3.21 10.49
N PRO A 145 -4.35 -3.04 11.46
CA PRO A 145 -5.45 -3.99 11.62
C PRO A 145 -6.26 -4.19 10.29
N PRO A 146 -7.08 -5.26 10.18
CA PRO A 146 -7.76 -5.62 8.93
C PRO A 146 -8.63 -4.48 8.39
N LYS A 147 -8.74 -4.38 7.06
CA LYS A 147 -9.61 -3.45 6.33
C LYS A 147 -10.98 -3.39 7.00
N ALA A 148 -11.26 -2.28 7.69
CA ALA A 148 -12.50 -2.11 8.41
C ALA A 148 -13.54 -1.49 7.48
N GLU A 149 -14.54 -2.28 7.11
CA GLU A 149 -15.88 -1.73 6.92
C GLU A 149 -16.27 -1.00 8.21
N HIS A 150 -16.18 0.32 8.16
CA HIS A 150 -16.66 1.28 9.15
C HIS A 150 -15.84 1.38 10.45
N ALA A 151 -15.70 2.61 10.95
CA ALA A 151 -15.07 2.97 12.21
C ALA A 151 -15.68 2.28 13.46
N ASP A 152 -16.74 1.47 13.28
CA ASP A 152 -17.51 0.84 14.33
C ASP A 152 -16.87 -0.43 14.94
N LYS A 153 -15.82 -1.00 14.33
CA LYS A 153 -15.18 -2.22 14.86
C LYS A 153 -13.87 -1.93 15.59
N ALA A 154 -14.02 -1.35 16.78
CA ALA A 154 -13.11 -1.51 17.91
C ALA A 154 -12.56 -2.95 18.00
N ARG A 155 -11.26 -3.19 17.74
CA ARG A 155 -10.65 -4.53 17.93
C ARG A 155 -10.23 -4.67 19.39
N ARG A 156 -10.79 -5.63 20.12
CA ARG A 156 -10.29 -6.02 21.46
C ARG A 156 -9.04 -6.87 21.27
N ILE A 157 -7.89 -6.33 21.67
CA ILE A 157 -6.64 -7.07 21.87
C ILE A 157 -6.41 -7.09 23.39
N GLU A 158 -5.57 -7.99 23.91
CA GLU A 158 -5.32 -8.16 25.36
C GLU A 158 -4.97 -6.85 26.11
N ASP A 159 -4.50 -5.80 25.40
CA ASP A 159 -4.18 -4.47 25.92
C ASP A 159 -5.22 -3.35 25.63
N GLY A 160 -6.42 -3.69 25.13
CA GLY A 160 -7.53 -2.74 24.98
C GLY A 160 -8.11 -2.63 23.56
N VAL A 161 -8.83 -1.53 23.30
CA VAL A 161 -9.52 -1.27 22.03
C VAL A 161 -8.65 -0.44 21.10
N HIS A 162 -8.32 -1.01 19.94
CA HIS A 162 -7.63 -0.31 18.86
C HIS A 162 -8.59 0.13 17.75
N TYR A 163 -8.45 1.39 17.33
CA TYR A 163 -9.24 2.02 16.27
C TYR A 163 -8.36 2.33 15.06
N LEU A 164 -8.82 1.92 13.88
CA LEU A 164 -8.15 2.15 12.62
C LEU A 164 -8.64 3.36 11.86
N PHE A 165 -7.71 4.11 11.32
CA PHE A 165 -8.04 5.15 10.37
C PHE A 165 -8.60 4.52 9.07
N PRO A 166 -9.68 5.06 8.47
CA PRO A 166 -10.31 4.52 7.26
C PRO A 166 -9.53 4.89 5.99
N PHE A 167 -8.35 4.28 5.80
CA PHE A 167 -7.45 4.53 4.67
C PHE A 167 -8.06 4.27 3.28
N ASP A 168 -9.13 3.49 3.21
CA ASP A 168 -9.87 3.19 1.98
C ASP A 168 -10.84 4.30 1.55
N LYS A 169 -11.17 5.22 2.48
CA LYS A 169 -12.15 6.29 2.26
C LYS A 169 -11.53 7.68 2.10
N VAL A 170 -10.21 7.77 2.28
CA VAL A 170 -9.44 9.02 2.25
C VAL A 170 -8.27 8.83 1.31
N ASN A 171 -8.06 9.76 0.38
CA ASN A 171 -6.94 9.68 -0.55
C ASN A 171 -5.65 10.17 0.10
N LYS A 172 -4.51 9.69 -0.41
CA LYS A 172 -3.19 10.17 -0.01
C LYS A 172 -3.07 11.67 -0.34
N HIS A 173 -2.43 12.43 0.55
CA HIS A 173 -2.24 13.88 0.47
C HIS A 173 -3.51 14.75 0.58
N GLU A 174 -4.68 14.17 0.83
CA GLU A 174 -5.86 14.97 1.17
C GLU A 174 -5.63 15.78 2.46
N ARG A 175 -6.19 16.97 2.50
CA ARG A 175 -6.25 17.85 3.66
C ARG A 175 -7.46 17.47 4.48
N ILE A 176 -7.28 16.82 5.61
CA ILE A 176 -8.40 16.33 6.42
C ILE A 176 -8.56 17.08 7.74
N LEU A 177 -9.80 17.11 8.21
CA LEU A 177 -10.13 17.46 9.59
C LEU A 177 -10.61 16.20 10.32
N ILE A 178 -10.07 15.93 11.50
CA ILE A 178 -10.52 14.82 12.36
C ILE A 178 -11.50 15.36 13.40
N TYR A 179 -12.75 14.93 13.34
CA TYR A 179 -13.81 15.34 14.27
C TYR A 179 -13.94 14.33 15.41
N GLY A 180 -13.39 14.69 16.56
CA GLY A 180 -13.38 13.93 17.81
C GLY A 180 -11.98 13.83 18.39
N THR A 181 -11.75 14.46 19.55
CA THR A 181 -10.43 14.48 20.22
C THR A 181 -10.27 13.38 21.28
N GLY A 182 -11.10 12.33 21.18
CA GLY A 182 -11.04 11.16 22.07
C GLY A 182 -9.93 10.17 21.70
N ASN A 183 -10.00 8.97 22.28
CA ASN A 183 -9.03 7.90 22.03
C ASN A 183 -8.95 7.49 20.54
N VAL A 184 -10.10 7.48 19.85
CA VAL A 184 -10.17 7.18 18.41
C VAL A 184 -9.36 8.21 17.61
N GLY A 185 -9.61 9.50 17.82
CA GLY A 185 -8.91 10.59 17.12
C GLY A 185 -7.41 10.59 17.39
N LYS A 186 -7.02 10.31 18.63
CA LYS A 186 -5.60 10.14 19.00
C LYS A 186 -4.92 9.00 18.25
N GLN A 187 -5.59 7.86 18.14
CA GLN A 187 -5.06 6.71 17.40
C GLN A 187 -4.99 6.98 15.89
N TYR A 188 -5.96 7.71 15.33
CA TYR A 188 -5.94 8.14 13.92
C TYR A 188 -4.78 9.08 13.64
N ALA A 189 -4.58 10.09 14.49
CA ALA A 189 -3.48 11.05 14.36
C ALA A 189 -2.10 10.37 14.34
N ARG A 190 -1.89 9.41 15.25
CA ARG A 190 -0.66 8.61 15.33
C ARG A 190 -0.42 7.79 14.06
N GLN A 191 -1.46 7.13 13.54
CA GLN A 191 -1.37 6.34 12.31
C GLN A 191 -0.98 7.22 11.12
N LEU A 192 -1.63 8.37 10.96
CA LEU A 192 -1.36 9.28 9.85
C LEU A 192 0.03 9.92 9.92
N SER A 193 0.47 10.33 11.12
CA SER A 193 1.81 10.88 11.33
C SER A 193 2.91 9.86 11.06
N ALA A 194 2.68 8.57 11.31
CA ALA A 194 3.68 7.52 11.08
C ALA A 194 3.82 7.15 9.60
N LEU A 195 2.79 7.40 8.79
CA LEU A 195 2.74 6.96 7.39
C LEU A 195 2.90 8.10 6.38
N ASP A 196 2.89 9.35 6.84
CA ASP A 196 2.83 10.53 5.98
C ASP A 196 1.74 10.40 4.90
N PHE A 197 0.56 9.93 5.32
CA PHE A 197 -0.51 9.54 4.39
C PHE A 197 -1.35 10.72 3.94
N CYS A 198 -1.81 11.56 4.85
CA CYS A 198 -2.62 12.74 4.54
C CYS A 198 -2.32 13.87 5.54
N GLU A 199 -2.67 15.10 5.17
CA GLU A 199 -2.42 16.26 6.02
C GLU A 199 -3.58 16.44 7.00
N ILE A 200 -3.34 16.21 8.29
CA ILE A 200 -4.28 16.66 9.33
C ILE A 200 -4.15 18.17 9.44
N VAL A 201 -5.12 18.92 8.93
CA VAL A 201 -5.08 20.39 8.98
C VAL A 201 -5.52 20.89 10.36
N ALA A 202 -6.57 20.27 10.91
CA ALA A 202 -7.10 20.59 12.22
C ALA A 202 -7.84 19.39 12.83
N PHE A 203 -8.10 19.48 14.13
CA PHE A 203 -9.09 18.65 14.82
C PHE A 203 -10.36 19.47 15.03
N ALA A 204 -11.45 18.81 15.37
CA ALA A 204 -12.63 19.46 15.92
C ALA A 204 -13.25 18.60 17.02
N ASP A 205 -13.99 19.22 17.93
CA ASP A 205 -14.79 18.49 18.90
C ASP A 205 -16.07 19.27 19.21
N THR A 206 -17.15 18.55 19.53
CA THR A 206 -18.43 19.15 19.89
C THR A 206 -18.32 20.06 21.10
N TYR A 207 -17.39 19.77 22.02
CA TYR A 207 -17.17 20.55 23.23
C TYR A 207 -15.92 21.43 23.18
N ALA A 208 -15.27 21.53 22.02
CA ALA A 208 -14.12 22.41 21.84
C ALA A 208 -14.51 23.88 22.12
N LYS A 209 -13.53 24.65 22.58
CA LYS A 209 -13.63 26.10 22.75
C LYS A 209 -12.67 26.80 21.79
N PRO A 210 -12.96 28.05 21.38
CA PRO A 210 -12.06 28.80 20.50
C PRO A 210 -10.66 28.90 21.11
N GLY A 211 -9.65 28.51 20.33
CA GLY A 211 -8.24 28.50 20.75
C GLY A 211 -7.74 27.17 21.32
N ASP A 212 -8.61 26.16 21.47
CA ASP A 212 -8.19 24.83 21.89
C ASP A 212 -7.21 24.20 20.89
N GLN A 213 -6.35 23.31 21.38
CA GLN A 213 -5.41 22.55 20.58
C GLN A 213 -5.46 21.07 20.95
N PHE A 214 -5.18 20.22 19.97
CA PHE A 214 -5.07 18.78 20.13
C PHE A 214 -3.94 18.25 19.24
N GLU A 215 -3.07 17.40 19.80
CA GLU A 215 -1.88 16.85 19.11
C GLU A 215 -1.06 17.93 18.36
N GLY A 216 -0.91 19.12 18.99
CA GLY A 216 -0.15 20.25 18.44
C GLY A 216 -0.82 21.02 17.30
N LYS A 217 -2.09 20.74 16.99
CA LYS A 217 -2.89 21.43 15.95
C LYS A 217 -4.12 22.09 16.56
N ARG A 218 -4.72 23.04 15.83
CA ARG A 218 -5.96 23.72 16.24
C ARG A 218 -7.09 22.69 16.42
N CYS A 219 -7.85 22.82 17.49
CA CYS A 219 -9.09 22.10 17.72
C CYS A 219 -10.26 23.09 17.52
N LEU A 220 -11.03 22.88 16.47
CA LEU A 220 -12.10 23.77 16.04
C LEU A 220 -13.41 23.45 16.78
N THR A 221 -14.17 24.50 17.07
CA THR A 221 -15.59 24.39 17.45
C THR A 221 -16.45 24.01 16.24
N PRO A 222 -17.68 23.50 16.45
CA PRO A 222 -18.58 23.16 15.34
C PRO A 222 -18.81 24.32 14.35
N GLU A 223 -18.95 25.54 14.85
CA GLU A 223 -19.13 26.73 14.00
C GLU A 223 -17.87 27.10 13.22
N GLU A 224 -16.68 26.88 13.78
CA GLU A 224 -15.42 27.09 13.05
C GLU A 224 -15.24 26.05 11.93
N VAL A 225 -15.68 24.80 12.12
CA VAL A 225 -15.63 23.76 11.07
C VAL A 225 -16.38 24.20 9.82
N ARG A 226 -17.54 24.85 9.99
CA ARG A 226 -18.32 25.39 8.88
C ARG A 226 -17.54 26.41 8.04
N VAL A 227 -16.79 27.29 8.69
CA VAL A 227 -15.98 28.31 8.00
C VAL A 227 -14.73 27.68 7.37
N PHE A 228 -14.18 26.67 8.05
CA PHE A 228 -12.95 25.98 7.66
C PHE A 228 -13.13 24.95 6.54
N GLU A 229 -14.37 24.62 6.18
CA GLU A 229 -14.71 23.62 5.15
C GLU A 229 -14.02 23.87 3.80
N LYS A 230 -13.73 25.13 3.46
CA LYS A 230 -13.07 25.48 2.19
C LYS A 230 -11.57 25.16 2.17
N GLU A 231 -10.97 24.87 3.32
CA GLU A 231 -9.54 24.58 3.47
C GLU A 231 -9.23 23.09 3.63
N LEU A 232 -10.25 22.24 3.64
CA LEU A 232 -10.10 20.79 3.76
C LEU A 232 -10.65 20.09 2.51
N ASP A 233 -10.32 18.84 2.31
CA ASP A 233 -10.93 17.93 1.34
C ASP A 233 -12.03 17.10 2.01
N ARG A 234 -11.78 16.63 3.26
CA ARG A 234 -12.71 15.78 4.01
C ARG A 234 -12.73 16.02 5.51
N VAL A 235 -13.85 15.65 6.14
CA VAL A 235 -14.03 15.54 7.59
C VAL A 235 -14.15 14.06 7.95
N VAL A 236 -13.28 13.57 8.84
CA VAL A 236 -13.28 12.18 9.33
C VAL A 236 -13.82 12.15 10.75
N ILE A 237 -14.93 11.45 10.99
CA ILE A 237 -15.53 11.31 12.32
C ILE A 237 -14.76 10.27 13.13
N ALA A 238 -14.12 10.72 14.21
CA ALA A 238 -13.34 9.90 15.12
C ALA A 238 -14.12 9.59 16.40
N SER A 239 -15.29 8.96 16.25
CA SER A 239 -16.11 8.53 17.39
C SER A 239 -17.05 7.39 17.00
N ALA A 240 -16.93 6.25 17.66
CA ALA A 240 -17.87 5.13 17.49
C ALA A 240 -19.17 5.31 18.31
N VAL A 241 -19.13 6.13 19.38
CA VAL A 241 -20.27 6.33 20.28
C VAL A 241 -21.17 7.46 19.81
N TYR A 242 -20.58 8.52 19.28
CA TYR A 242 -21.28 9.75 18.91
C TYR A 242 -21.36 9.96 17.39
N HIS A 243 -21.08 8.92 16.60
CA HIS A 243 -21.00 9.00 15.14
C HIS A 243 -22.24 9.66 14.54
N SER A 244 -23.43 9.14 14.86
CA SER A 244 -24.70 9.62 14.30
C SER A 244 -25.02 11.06 14.70
N GLN A 245 -24.69 11.46 15.93
CA GLN A 245 -24.88 12.84 16.40
C GLN A 245 -23.94 13.80 15.68
N ILE A 246 -22.67 13.44 15.55
CA ILE A 246 -21.66 14.25 14.85
C ILE A 246 -22.01 14.36 13.36
N LEU A 247 -22.41 13.27 12.71
CA LEU A 247 -22.84 13.27 11.32
C LEU A 247 -24.04 14.20 11.09
N SER A 248 -25.04 14.15 11.97
CA SER A 248 -26.20 15.04 11.91
C SER A 248 -25.81 16.51 12.07
N LEU A 249 -24.91 16.80 13.01
CA LEU A 249 -24.38 18.14 13.27
C LEU A 249 -23.59 18.68 12.05
N LEU A 250 -22.68 17.89 11.47
CA LEU A 250 -21.92 18.33 10.30
C LEU A 250 -22.82 18.61 9.10
N ARG A 251 -23.87 17.80 8.91
CA ARG A 251 -24.88 18.05 7.87
C ARG A 251 -25.69 19.32 8.14
N SER A 252 -26.07 19.60 9.38
CA SER A 252 -26.80 20.85 9.72
C SER A 252 -25.93 22.10 9.56
N LEU A 253 -24.62 21.96 9.70
CA LEU A 253 -23.64 23.02 9.42
C LEU A 253 -23.39 23.24 7.92
N GLY A 254 -23.91 22.36 7.05
CA GLY A 254 -23.83 22.47 5.60
C GLY A 254 -22.68 21.72 4.96
N ILE A 255 -21.95 20.89 5.72
CA ILE A 255 -20.85 20.09 5.17
C ILE A 255 -21.41 19.04 4.20
N GLU A 256 -20.83 18.97 3.00
CA GLU A 256 -21.31 18.06 1.96
C GLU A 256 -21.21 16.58 2.40
N PRO A 257 -22.26 15.77 2.26
CA PRO A 257 -22.25 14.37 2.71
C PRO A 257 -21.14 13.51 2.12
N GLY A 258 -20.71 13.78 0.88
CA GLY A 258 -19.61 13.05 0.23
C GLY A 258 -18.22 13.33 0.82
N ARG A 259 -18.12 14.37 1.65
CA ARG A 259 -16.87 14.80 2.30
C ARG A 259 -16.77 14.33 3.75
N ILE A 260 -17.82 13.70 4.29
CA ILE A 260 -17.86 13.20 5.68
C ILE A 260 -17.62 11.69 5.67
N ILE A 261 -16.60 11.24 6.40
CA ILE A 261 -16.15 9.85 6.49
C ILE A 261 -16.33 9.29 7.89
#